data_AF-A0A931QM73-F1
#
_entry.id   AF-A0A931QM73-F1
#
_cell.length_a   1.000
_cell.length_b   1.000
_cell.length_c   1.000
_cell.angle_alpha   90.00
_cell.angle_beta   90.00
_cell.angle_gamma   90.00
#
_symmetry.space_group_name_H-M   'P 1'
#
loop_
_entity.id
_entity.type
_entity.pdbx_description
1 polymer ?
#
loop_
_entity_poly.entity_id
_entity_poly.type
_entity_poly.pdbx_seq_one_letter_code
_entity_poly.pdbx_strand_id
1 'polypeptide(L)' 'KAPWVFKLVVFYLAQTNTEDVVISKEHTGFIWLPFGDAVKKLTYKNAKNILTKAHNYLLLKLGQANDRLVLK' A
#
# COMPACT_ATOMS: atom_id res chain seq x y z
N LYS A 1 -5.78 -26.18 24.52
CA LYS A 1 -4.78 -25.58 23.59
C LYS A 1 -5.52 -25.14 22.33
N ALA A 2 -5.37 -23.90 21.88
CA ALA A 2 -5.98 -23.45 20.62
C ALA A 2 -5.26 -24.13 19.42
N PRO A 3 -6.00 -24.54 18.37
CA PRO A 3 -5.40 -25.14 17.19
C PRO A 3 -4.62 -24.10 16.36
N TRP A 4 -3.56 -24.55 15.70
CA TRP A 4 -2.85 -23.73 14.71
C TRP A 4 -3.77 -23.46 13.52
N VAL A 5 -3.94 -22.19 13.16
CA VAL A 5 -4.76 -21.76 12.01
C VAL A 5 -3.83 -21.26 10.92
N PHE A 6 -3.91 -21.87 9.73
CA PHE A 6 -3.20 -21.40 8.54
C PHE A 6 -3.91 -20.16 7.98
N LYS A 7 -3.14 -19.11 7.66
CA LYS A 7 -3.67 -17.87 7.08
C LYS A 7 -2.76 -17.38 5.94
N LEU A 8 -3.38 -17.07 4.80
CA LEU A 8 -2.75 -16.44 3.64
C LEU A 8 -3.45 -15.10 3.36
N VAL A 9 -2.66 -14.05 3.11
CA VAL A 9 -3.18 -12.71 2.75
C VAL A 9 -2.43 -12.21 1.52
N VAL A 10 -3.17 -11.82 0.49
CA VAL A 10 -2.64 -11.32 -0.79
C VAL A 10 -3.06 -9.85 -0.95
N PHE A 11 -2.11 -8.99 -1.32
CA PHE A 11 -2.32 -7.56 -1.50
C PHE A 11 -2.19 -7.17 -2.98
N TYR A 12 -3.03 -6.23 -3.42
CA TYR A 12 -3.01 -5.65 -4.76
C TYR A 12 -2.82 -4.13 -4.67
N LEU A 13 -2.27 -3.53 -5.73
CA LEU A 13 -2.16 -2.08 -5.88
C LEU A 13 -3.40 -1.54 -6.61
N ALA A 14 -3.97 -0.47 -6.08
CA ALA A 14 -5.09 0.25 -6.67
C ALA A 14 -4.87 1.76 -6.53
N GLN A 15 -5.48 2.51 -7.45
CA GLN A 15 -5.51 3.98 -7.46
C GLN A 15 -6.96 4.43 -7.42
N THR A 16 -7.21 5.55 -6.74
CA THR A 16 -8.51 6.24 -6.71
C THR A 16 -8.31 7.71 -7.06
N ASN A 17 -9.35 8.33 -7.63
CA ASN A 17 -9.41 9.78 -7.89
C ASN A 17 -10.23 10.53 -6.82
N THR A 18 -10.75 9.83 -5.81
CA THR A 18 -11.48 10.41 -4.67
C THR A 18 -10.82 10.03 -3.35
N GLU A 19 -10.93 10.92 -2.37
CA GLU A 19 -10.45 10.74 -0.99
C GLU A 19 -11.56 10.30 -0.02
N ASP A 20 -12.81 10.27 -0.47
CA ASP A 20 -13.97 9.87 0.33
C ASP A 20 -13.91 8.37 0.67
N VAL A 21 -13.77 8.05 1.96
CA VAL A 21 -13.71 6.66 2.44
C VAL A 21 -14.88 6.37 3.38
N VAL A 22 -15.64 5.33 3.05
CA VAL A 22 -16.70 4.78 3.90
C VAL A 22 -16.16 3.54 4.62
N ILE A 23 -16.12 3.57 5.95
CA ILE A 23 -15.61 2.46 6.77
C ILE A 23 -16.76 1.59 7.31
N SER A 24 -16.53 0.28 7.39
CA SER A 24 -17.45 -0.66 8.04
C SER A 24 -17.23 -0.73 9.55
N LYS A 25 -18.14 -1.39 10.27
CA LYS A 25 -18.04 -1.61 11.74
C LYS A 25 -16.80 -2.38 12.19
N GLU A 26 -16.12 -3.08 11.28
CA GLU A 26 -14.88 -3.80 11.58
C GLU A 26 -13.71 -2.83 11.82
N HIS A 27 -13.79 -1.60 11.29
CA HIS A 27 -12.70 -0.63 11.33
C HIS A 27 -13.12 0.62 12.11
N THR A 28 -12.19 1.20 12.85
CA THR A 28 -12.45 2.40 13.68
C THR A 28 -12.06 3.71 13.01
N GLY A 29 -11.36 3.67 11.87
CA GLY A 29 -10.89 4.87 11.17
C GLY A 29 -9.96 4.55 10.00
N PHE A 30 -9.61 5.59 9.25
CA PHE A 30 -8.64 5.55 8.16
C PHE A 30 -7.82 6.86 8.14
N ILE A 31 -6.70 6.87 7.44
CA ILE A 31 -5.90 8.07 7.19
C ILE A 31 -5.13 7.92 5.87
N TRP A 32 -5.12 8.98 5.07
CA TRP A 32 -4.22 9.12 3.93
C TRP A 32 -2.89 9.70 4.39
N LEU A 33 -1.78 9.06 4.05
CA LEU A 33 -0.44 9.48 4.49
C LEU A 33 0.56 9.41 3.33
N PRO A 34 1.53 10.34 3.28
CA PRO A 34 2.72 10.18 2.46
C PRO A 34 3.46 8.89 2.84
N PHE A 35 4.18 8.30 1.87
CA PHE A 35 4.87 7.01 2.05
C PHE A 35 5.72 6.93 3.34
N GLY A 36 6.53 7.96 3.62
CA GLY A 36 7.39 7.98 4.79
C GLY A 36 6.63 7.88 6.11
N ASP A 37 5.50 8.56 6.23
CA ASP A 37 4.68 8.56 7.44
C ASP A 37 3.82 7.28 7.53
N ALA A 38 3.34 6.78 6.39
CA ALA A 38 2.64 5.49 6.32
C ALA A 38 3.52 4.33 6.82
N VAL A 39 4.79 4.27 6.40
CA VAL A 39 5.75 3.24 6.86
C VAL A 39 6.03 3.36 8.37
N LYS A 40 6.14 4.59 8.90
CA LYS A 40 6.31 4.82 10.34
C LYS A 40 5.07 4.41 11.13
N LYS A 41 3.88 4.65 10.60
CA LYS A 41 2.59 4.35 11.25
C LYS A 41 2.30 2.85 11.36
N LEU A 42 2.77 2.04 10.41
CA LEU A 42 2.59 0.59 10.43
C LEU A 42 3.33 -0.07 11.60
N THR A 43 2.68 -1.03 12.25
CA THR A 43 3.27 -1.75 13.40
C THR A 43 4.16 -2.91 12.96
N TYR A 44 3.69 -3.73 12.03
CA TYR A 44 4.33 -5.01 11.71
C TYR A 44 5.32 -4.92 10.54
N LYS A 45 6.44 -5.65 10.66
CA LYS A 45 7.51 -5.68 9.65
C LYS A 45 7.03 -6.19 8.29
N ASN A 46 6.14 -7.18 8.25
CA ASN A 46 5.57 -7.69 7.00
C ASN A 46 4.79 -6.60 6.24
N ALA A 47 3.95 -5.82 6.94
CA ALA A 47 3.20 -4.73 6.35
C ALA A 47 4.13 -3.63 5.83
N LYS A 48 5.16 -3.24 6.60
CA LYS A 48 6.19 -2.29 6.15
C LYS A 48 6.88 -2.76 4.87
N ASN A 49 7.28 -4.03 4.83
CA ASN A 49 7.94 -4.61 3.66
C ASN A 49 7.03 -4.62 2.42
N ILE A 50 5.74 -4.92 2.57
CA ILE A 50 4.77 -4.91 1.47
C ILE A 50 4.60 -3.48 0.95
N LEU A 51 4.41 -2.51 1.84
CA LEU A 51 4.25 -1.11 1.45
C LEU A 51 5.50 -0.55 0.74
N THR A 52 6.70 -0.88 1.22
CA THR A 52 7.95 -0.48 0.56
C THR A 52 8.09 -1.10 -0.83
N LYS A 53 7.74 -2.39 -1.00
CA LYS A 53 7.75 -3.04 -2.32
C LYS A 53 6.78 -2.36 -3.29
N ALA A 54 5.57 -2.05 -2.82
CA ALA A 54 4.56 -1.35 -3.60
C ALA A 54 5.03 0.05 -4.03
N HIS A 55 5.61 0.82 -3.12
CA HIS A 55 6.14 2.15 -3.44
C HIS A 55 7.28 2.10 -4.46
N ASN A 56 8.24 1.19 -4.28
CA ASN A 56 9.34 1.01 -5.21
C ASN A 56 8.84 0.60 -6.60
N TYR A 57 7.84 -0.27 -6.68
CA TYR A 57 7.21 -0.65 -7.95
C TYR A 57 6.62 0.57 -8.67
N LEU A 58 5.91 1.45 -7.96
CA LEU A 58 5.33 2.67 -8.53
C LEU A 58 6.42 3.63 -9.01
N LEU A 59 7.49 3.84 -8.24
CA LEU A 59 8.61 4.70 -8.65
C LEU A 59 9.29 4.19 -9.93
N LEU A 60 9.50 2.87 -10.04
CA LEU A 60 10.06 2.26 -11.26
C LEU A 60 9.13 2.44 -12.46
N LYS A 61 7.82 2.25 -12.27
CA LYS A 61 6.83 2.46 -13.34
C LYS A 61 6.74 3.91 -13.80
N LEU A 62 6.80 4.86 -12.87
CA LEU A 62 6.81 6.29 -13.17
C LEU A 62 8.11 6.72 -13.86
N GLY A 63 9.27 6.19 -13.44
CA GLY A 63 10.55 6.41 -14.12
C GLY A 63 10.52 5.92 -15.58
N GLN A 64 9.97 4.73 -15.81
CA GLN A 64 9.78 4.19 -17.17
C GLN A 64 8.78 4.99 -18.03
N ALA A 65 7.79 5.64 -17.41
CA ALA A 65 6.83 6.48 -18.12
C ALA A 65 7.47 7.80 -18.59
N ASN A 66 8.36 8.39 -17.78
CA ASN A 66 9.08 9.60 -18.12
C ASN A 66 10.07 9.39 -19.27
N ASP A 67 10.77 8.26 -19.33
CA ASP A 67 11.65 7.93 -20.47
C ASP A 67 10.88 7.80 -21.79
N ARG A 68 9.61 7.37 -21.74
CA ARG A 68 8.72 7.27 -22.91
C ARG A 68 8.25 8.62 -23.45
N LEU A 69 8.24 9.67 -22.62
CA LEU A 69 7.85 11.02 -23.01
C LEU A 69 9.01 11.80 -23.64
N VAL A 70 10.26 11.45 -23.32
CA VAL A 70 11.47 12.07 -23.91
C VAL A 70 11.75 11.53 -25.32
N LEU A 71 11.19 10.36 -25.67
CA LEU A 71 11.34 9.73 -26.98
C LEU A 71 10.18 10.04 -27.96
N LYS A 72 9.36 11.05 -27.67
CA LYS A 72 8.33 11.57 -28.60
C LYS A 72 8.69 12.94 -29.12
#